data_AF-A0A2U3F557-F1
#
_entry.id   AF-A0A2U3F557-F1
#
_cell.length_a   1.000
_cell.length_b   1.000
_cell.length_c   1.000
_cell.angle_alpha   90.00
_cell.angle_beta   90.00
_cell.angle_gamma   90.00
#
_symmetry.space_group_name_H-M   'P 1'
#
loop_
_entity.id
_entity.type
_entity.pdbx_description
1 polymer ?
#
loop_
_entity_poly.entity_id
_entity_poly.type
_entity_poly.pdbx_seq_one_letter_code
_entity_poly.pdbx_strand_id
1 'polypeptide(L)'
;MEKNGNVFTWFEVSAQSVIKRDNKKKEIDAIKASNKEKGITKRILYPSYEIVCIDYDPQGDMEDPEKRLIAETSLLATPGALECGYSQCIDWKADGILDEGIYKRIGFYTRTRLRLAGSCIEISDGKAFKMRKFYQCIESSEKSTLSFILGGFFCYQSANYWLKSRHEQIKHLIHAGLIKKASLQFYPDEDKRKTPDYLIETQEGKWHVFESKGGEHTSRWQRIEEAVAQLDSVTQIVRKSGTPEKIITFVCTHTSIDADKDITIDVVDPVPERARPLIINPDICVLLSKLTLISLFDTLSIIKTSRIQKLTGMDDWVFVYAPEYDNINFGISGMCLGFKRKLKLRLGVYLLIKEIVDLNLAKDKIGVSIAEVKEKLTASRSSQVKIRRVIGALTPFMRRKISHENYGDYFNALSEYLALPKLTKKILEEETRLVNDLPEIIKKHRSPWGGLTRKAPLPGNDDPWALAHINKQKKLRMKPKNR
;
A
#
# COMPACT_ATOMS: atom_id res chain seq x y z
N MET A 1 15.00 -29.78 -14.51
CA MET A 1 14.13 -28.62 -14.78
C MET A 1 14.40 -27.56 -13.74
N GLU A 2 14.47 -26.32 -14.22
CA GLU A 2 15.11 -25.16 -13.64
C GLU A 2 14.41 -24.67 -12.37
N LYS A 3 15.08 -24.73 -11.21
CA LYS A 3 14.59 -24.11 -9.98
C LYS A 3 14.88 -22.60 -10.00
N ASN A 4 14.34 -21.87 -10.97
CA ASN A 4 14.55 -20.43 -11.07
C ASN A 4 13.50 -19.63 -10.25
N GLY A 5 13.89 -18.52 -9.62
CA GLY A 5 13.03 -17.59 -8.91
C GLY A 5 12.87 -17.79 -7.40
N ASN A 6 12.40 -16.74 -6.71
CA ASN A 6 12.01 -16.81 -5.29
C ASN A 6 10.81 -17.73 -5.12
N VAL A 7 10.81 -18.53 -4.05
CA VAL A 7 9.78 -19.54 -3.80
C VAL A 7 8.66 -18.96 -2.95
N PHE A 8 7.42 -19.20 -3.39
CA PHE A 8 6.19 -18.94 -2.64
C PHE A 8 5.60 -20.28 -2.21
N THR A 9 5.41 -20.45 -0.89
CA THR A 9 4.73 -21.60 -0.29
C THR A 9 3.35 -21.15 0.17
N TRP A 10 2.30 -21.82 -0.31
CA TRP A 10 0.91 -21.44 -0.06
C TRP A 10 0.28 -22.40 0.93
N PHE A 11 -0.32 -21.85 1.98
CA PHE A 11 -0.97 -22.60 3.05
C PHE A 11 -2.39 -22.09 3.31
N GLU A 12 -3.25 -22.99 3.78
CA GLU A 12 -4.49 -22.64 4.48
C GLU A 12 -4.43 -23.09 5.94
N VAL A 13 -5.30 -22.51 6.77
CA VAL A 13 -5.38 -22.86 8.19
C VAL A 13 -6.49 -23.87 8.45
N SER A 14 -6.12 -25.03 9.01
CA SER A 14 -7.09 -26.04 9.44
C SER A 14 -7.77 -25.63 10.74
N ALA A 15 -9.07 -25.33 10.68
CA ALA A 15 -9.87 -24.99 11.86
C ALA A 15 -9.81 -26.05 12.97
N GLN A 16 -9.76 -27.34 12.62
CA GLN A 16 -9.62 -28.43 13.59
C GLN A 16 -8.26 -28.40 14.30
N SER A 17 -7.19 -28.11 13.55
CA SER A 17 -5.85 -27.99 14.13
C SER A 17 -5.72 -26.74 15.02
N VAL A 18 -6.38 -25.63 14.66
CA VAL A 18 -6.46 -24.42 15.50
C VAL A 18 -7.09 -24.75 16.86
N ILE A 19 -8.26 -25.40 16.87
CA ILE A 19 -8.94 -25.79 18.12
C ILE A 19 -8.03 -26.65 19.00
N LYS A 20 -7.36 -27.66 18.42
CA LYS A 20 -6.41 -28.52 19.14
C LYS A 20 -5.25 -27.71 19.71
N ARG A 21 -4.68 -26.80 18.92
CA ARG A 21 -3.58 -25.92 19.31
C ARG A 21 -3.98 -25.02 20.47
N ASP A 22 -5.14 -24.39 20.42
CA ASP A 22 -5.59 -23.44 21.43
C ASP A 22 -5.95 -24.12 22.74
N ASN A 23 -6.53 -25.32 22.70
CA ASN A 23 -6.69 -26.16 23.89
C ASN A 23 -5.32 -26.46 24.51
N LYS A 24 -4.31 -26.79 23.70
CA LYS A 24 -2.96 -27.03 24.21
C LYS A 24 -2.31 -25.78 24.80
N LYS A 25 -2.56 -24.59 24.22
CA LYS A 25 -2.10 -23.32 24.79
C LYS A 25 -2.71 -23.07 26.18
N LYS A 26 -4.01 -23.30 26.34
CA LYS A 26 -4.70 -23.17 27.65
C LYS A 26 -4.13 -24.11 28.71
N GLU A 27 -3.82 -25.35 28.34
CA GLU A 27 -3.13 -26.29 29.25
C GLU A 27 -1.75 -25.75 29.68
N ILE A 28 -0.97 -25.24 28.72
CA ILE A 28 0.35 -24.66 28.99
C ILE A 28 0.24 -23.43 29.89
N ASP A 29 -0.78 -22.59 29.69
CA ASP A 29 -1.03 -21.42 30.54
C ASP A 29 -1.32 -21.82 31.98
N ALA A 30 -2.13 -22.85 32.21
CA ALA A 30 -2.39 -23.38 33.54
C ALA A 30 -1.11 -23.93 34.21
N ILE A 31 -0.26 -24.63 33.45
CA ILE A 31 1.03 -25.14 33.97
C ILE A 31 1.97 -23.97 34.30
N LYS A 32 2.06 -22.95 33.44
CA LYS A 32 2.88 -21.76 33.68
C LYS A 32 2.43 -21.00 34.93
N ALA A 33 1.12 -20.85 35.13
CA ALA A 33 0.56 -20.24 36.33
C ALA A 33 0.93 -21.03 37.60
N SER A 34 0.76 -22.35 37.59
CA SER A 34 1.15 -23.21 38.73
C SER A 34 2.66 -23.18 39.00
N ASN A 35 3.49 -23.18 37.95
CA ASN A 35 4.95 -23.07 38.08
C ASN A 35 5.35 -21.73 38.72
N LYS A 36 4.68 -20.63 38.34
CA LYS A 36 4.92 -19.31 38.92
C LYS A 36 4.62 -19.29 40.42
N GLU A 37 3.51 -19.89 40.85
CA GLU A 37 3.16 -20.01 42.28
C GLU A 37 4.16 -20.88 43.06
N LYS A 38 4.72 -21.90 42.41
CA LYS A 38 5.71 -22.83 43.00
C LYS A 38 7.17 -22.37 42.89
N GLY A 39 7.43 -21.17 42.35
CA GLY A 39 8.79 -20.66 42.12
C GLY A 39 9.59 -21.44 41.07
N ILE A 40 8.93 -22.23 40.21
CA ILE A 40 9.57 -23.04 39.17
C ILE A 40 9.82 -22.16 37.94
N THR A 41 11.08 -22.05 37.51
CA THR A 41 11.51 -21.20 36.37
C THR A 41 11.58 -21.95 35.03
N LYS A 42 11.06 -23.17 34.95
CA LYS A 42 11.11 -24.00 33.73
C LYS A 42 10.38 -23.31 32.57
N ARG A 43 11.11 -23.07 31.48
CA ARG A 43 10.55 -22.52 30.25
C ARG A 43 9.70 -23.58 29.54
N ILE A 44 8.43 -23.25 29.29
CA ILE A 44 7.51 -24.08 28.50
C ILE A 44 7.09 -23.28 27.27
N LEU A 45 7.33 -23.83 26.09
CA LEU A 45 7.01 -23.21 24.81
C LEU A 45 5.58 -23.58 24.39
N TYR A 46 4.88 -22.64 23.76
CA TYR A 46 3.63 -22.95 23.09
C TYR A 46 3.88 -23.78 21.82
N PRO A 47 2.91 -24.60 21.38
CA PRO A 47 2.96 -25.20 20.05
C PRO A 47 3.15 -24.14 18.96
N SER A 48 4.00 -24.44 17.98
CA SER A 48 4.22 -23.58 16.79
C SER A 48 2.90 -23.34 16.05
N TYR A 49 2.79 -22.22 15.33
CA TYR A 49 1.65 -21.98 14.43
C TYR A 49 1.71 -22.88 13.18
N GLU A 50 2.89 -23.39 12.84
CA GLU A 50 3.10 -24.34 11.72
C GLU A 50 2.13 -25.53 11.75
N ILE A 51 1.80 -26.05 12.93
CA ILE A 51 0.97 -27.26 13.08
C ILE A 51 -0.47 -27.06 12.60
N VAL A 52 -0.90 -25.82 12.40
CA VAL A 52 -2.24 -25.50 11.90
C VAL A 52 -2.25 -25.17 10.42
N CYS A 53 -1.09 -24.96 9.82
CA CYS A 53 -0.93 -24.68 8.40
C CYS A 53 -0.89 -26.01 7.64
N ILE A 54 -1.74 -26.15 6.63
CA ILE A 54 -1.73 -27.25 5.67
C ILE A 54 -1.51 -26.67 4.27
N ASP A 55 -1.01 -27.49 3.34
CA ASP A 55 -0.81 -27.05 1.95
C ASP A 55 -2.13 -26.54 1.37
N TYR A 56 -2.08 -25.38 0.74
CA TYR A 56 -3.26 -24.77 0.12
C TYR A 56 -3.76 -25.61 -1.05
N ASP A 57 -5.05 -25.96 -1.02
CA ASP A 57 -5.75 -26.67 -2.09
C ASP A 57 -6.83 -25.76 -2.72
N PRO A 58 -6.67 -25.31 -3.97
CA PRO A 58 -7.65 -24.44 -4.63
C PRO A 58 -9.03 -25.10 -4.73
N GLN A 59 -10.10 -24.35 -4.45
CA GLN A 59 -11.47 -24.86 -4.53
C GLN A 59 -12.16 -24.46 -5.84
N GLY A 60 -12.95 -25.37 -6.41
CA GLY A 60 -13.85 -25.08 -7.53
C GLY A 60 -13.11 -24.76 -8.83
N ASP A 61 -13.30 -23.53 -9.33
CA ASP A 61 -12.72 -23.00 -10.58
C ASP A 61 -11.43 -22.19 -10.37
N MET A 62 -10.91 -22.16 -9.14
CA MET A 62 -9.65 -21.49 -8.81
C MET A 62 -8.45 -22.24 -9.39
N GLU A 63 -7.47 -21.49 -9.89
CA GLU A 63 -6.17 -22.00 -10.32
C GLU A 63 -5.20 -22.11 -9.14
N ASP A 64 -4.14 -22.89 -9.32
CA ASP A 64 -2.97 -22.90 -8.45
C ASP A 64 -2.27 -21.53 -8.48
N PRO A 65 -2.09 -20.84 -7.33
CA PRO A 65 -1.32 -19.61 -7.29
C PRO A 65 0.12 -19.81 -7.76
N GLU A 66 0.73 -18.79 -8.38
CA GLU A 66 2.11 -18.90 -8.83
C GLU A 66 3.07 -19.22 -7.66
N LYS A 67 3.89 -20.26 -7.84
CA LYS A 67 4.82 -20.76 -6.80
C LYS A 67 6.21 -20.11 -6.87
N ARG A 68 6.46 -19.31 -7.91
CA ARG A 68 7.78 -18.72 -8.20
C ARG A 68 7.68 -17.30 -8.75
N LEU A 69 8.58 -16.42 -8.30
CA LEU A 69 8.84 -15.11 -8.93
C LEU A 69 10.25 -15.09 -9.49
N ILE A 70 10.37 -14.95 -10.81
CA ILE A 70 11.67 -14.83 -11.48
C ILE A 70 12.11 -13.37 -11.38
N ALA A 71 13.21 -13.12 -10.67
CA ALA A 71 13.87 -11.83 -10.61
C ALA A 71 14.61 -11.58 -11.93
N GLU A 72 13.95 -10.91 -12.86
CA GLU A 72 14.57 -10.45 -14.11
C GLU A 72 15.60 -9.33 -13.88
N THR A 73 15.42 -8.52 -12.82
CA THR A 73 16.39 -7.51 -12.40
C THR A 73 16.41 -7.36 -10.87
N SER A 74 17.55 -6.96 -10.29
CA SER A 74 17.69 -6.76 -8.83
C SER A 74 16.77 -5.64 -8.35
N LEU A 75 16.35 -4.76 -9.25
CA LEU A 75 15.40 -3.71 -8.99
C LEU A 75 13.96 -4.08 -9.30
N LEU A 76 13.51 -5.28 -9.70
CA LEU A 76 12.06 -5.62 -9.67
C LEU A 76 11.46 -5.42 -8.26
N ALA A 77 12.28 -5.52 -7.22
CA ALA A 77 11.94 -5.16 -5.84
C ALA A 77 11.71 -3.65 -5.63
N THR A 78 12.27 -2.77 -6.48
CA THR A 78 12.16 -1.31 -6.32
C THR A 78 10.87 -0.74 -6.90
N PRO A 79 10.47 -0.92 -8.18
CA PRO A 79 9.09 -0.71 -8.65
C PRO A 79 8.06 -1.40 -7.78
N GLY A 80 8.29 -2.65 -7.37
CA GLY A 80 7.34 -3.33 -6.50
C GLY A 80 7.24 -2.70 -5.11
N ALA A 81 8.36 -2.29 -4.50
CA ALA A 81 8.36 -1.52 -3.24
C ALA A 81 7.79 -0.10 -3.42
N LEU A 82 7.93 0.46 -4.62
CA LEU A 82 7.35 1.74 -5.02
C LEU A 82 5.84 1.63 -5.19
N GLU A 83 5.34 0.54 -5.75
CA GLU A 83 3.93 0.26 -6.05
C GLU A 83 3.15 -0.31 -4.87
N CYS A 84 3.82 -0.75 -3.82
CA CYS A 84 3.18 -1.28 -2.61
C CYS A 84 3.09 -0.25 -1.47
N GLY A 85 3.82 0.87 -1.53
CA GLY A 85 3.66 1.99 -0.58
C GLY A 85 4.55 1.91 0.65
N TYR A 86 5.28 0.80 0.80
CA TYR A 86 6.23 0.59 1.90
C TYR A 86 7.54 1.33 1.72
N SER A 87 7.94 1.62 0.48
CA SER A 87 9.08 2.53 0.21
C SER A 87 8.85 3.94 0.72
N GLN A 88 7.59 4.38 0.69
CA GLN A 88 7.17 5.69 1.15
C GLN A 88 7.00 5.69 2.66
N CYS A 89 6.30 4.69 3.23
CA CYS A 89 6.04 4.61 4.68
C CYS A 89 5.50 5.94 5.24
N ILE A 90 4.73 6.67 4.43
CA ILE A 90 4.30 8.03 4.77
C ILE A 90 2.98 7.93 5.53
N ASP A 91 3.01 8.20 6.82
CA ASP A 91 1.83 8.66 7.55
C ASP A 91 1.52 10.08 7.07
N TRP A 92 0.75 10.22 5.98
CA TRP A 92 0.44 11.55 5.43
C TRP A 92 -0.28 12.36 6.49
N LYS A 93 0.43 13.35 7.04
CA LYS A 93 -0.12 14.38 7.90
C LYS A 93 -0.36 15.66 7.11
N ALA A 94 -1.21 16.53 7.65
CA ALA A 94 -1.55 17.79 7.02
C ALA A 94 -0.32 18.64 6.66
N ASP A 95 0.66 18.71 7.55
CA ASP A 95 1.92 19.41 7.35
C ASP A 95 2.77 18.76 6.23
N GLY A 96 2.88 17.44 6.22
CA GLY A 96 3.55 16.67 5.17
C GLY A 96 2.99 16.93 3.77
N ILE A 97 1.70 17.28 3.66
CA ILE A 97 1.05 17.65 2.40
C ILE A 97 1.18 19.15 2.10
N LEU A 98 0.90 20.01 3.09
CA LEU A 98 0.73 21.45 2.87
C LEU A 98 2.06 22.22 2.85
N ASP A 99 3.04 21.77 3.62
CA ASP A 99 4.37 22.36 3.70
C ASP A 99 5.27 21.78 2.59
N GLU A 100 5.74 22.64 1.69
CA GLU A 100 6.55 22.22 0.54
C GLU A 100 7.97 21.77 0.96
N GLY A 101 8.50 22.28 2.07
CA GLY A 101 9.78 21.86 2.62
C GLY A 101 9.70 20.46 3.21
N ILE A 102 8.68 20.18 4.03
CA ILE A 102 8.44 18.83 4.58
C ILE A 102 8.15 17.85 3.45
N TYR A 103 7.28 18.21 2.50
CA TYR A 103 6.95 17.39 1.34
C TYR A 103 8.21 16.94 0.56
N LYS A 104 9.15 17.86 0.31
CA LYS A 104 10.42 17.53 -0.37
C LYS A 104 11.33 16.65 0.48
N ARG A 105 11.39 16.86 1.80
CA ARG A 105 12.17 16.02 2.73
C ARG A 105 11.65 14.59 2.77
N ILE A 106 10.33 14.41 2.71
CA ILE A 106 9.71 13.08 2.60
C ILE A 106 10.23 12.36 1.34
N GLY A 107 10.23 13.02 0.18
CA GLY A 107 10.79 12.44 -1.05
C GLY A 107 12.26 12.07 -0.93
N PHE A 108 13.09 12.93 -0.30
CA PHE A 108 14.49 12.61 -0.02
C PHE A 108 14.63 11.36 0.87
N TYR A 109 13.82 11.24 1.92
CA TYR A 109 13.81 10.08 2.80
C TYR A 109 13.42 8.79 2.07
N THR A 110 12.37 8.82 1.24
CA THR A 110 11.95 7.70 0.38
C THR A 110 13.09 7.23 -0.52
N ARG A 111 13.80 8.16 -1.17
CA ARG A 111 14.96 7.84 -2.01
C ARG A 111 16.06 7.09 -1.24
N THR A 112 16.36 7.53 -0.02
CA THR A 112 17.39 6.89 0.83
C THR A 112 16.98 5.48 1.23
N ARG A 113 15.71 5.26 1.59
CA ARG A 113 15.17 3.92 1.90
C ARG A 113 15.25 2.96 0.73
N LEU A 114 14.91 3.43 -0.48
CA LEU A 114 14.99 2.62 -1.69
C LEU A 114 16.44 2.22 -2.01
N ARG A 115 17.38 3.14 -1.84
CA ARG A 115 18.81 2.86 -2.00
C ARG A 115 19.30 1.85 -0.97
N LEU A 116 18.87 1.98 0.29
CA LEU A 116 19.21 1.00 1.33
C LEU A 116 18.73 -0.40 0.94
N ALA A 117 17.46 -0.54 0.53
CA ALA A 117 16.90 -1.81 0.08
C ALA A 117 17.63 -2.38 -1.14
N GLY A 118 17.82 -1.56 -2.17
CA GLY A 118 18.52 -1.96 -3.40
C GLY A 118 19.98 -2.37 -3.16
N SER A 119 20.68 -1.71 -2.24
CA SER A 119 22.05 -2.07 -1.87
C SER A 119 22.15 -3.40 -1.14
N CYS A 120 21.07 -3.89 -0.52
CA CYS A 120 21.09 -5.14 0.26
C CYS A 120 20.69 -6.37 -0.55
N ILE A 121 20.20 -6.19 -1.77
CA ILE A 121 19.69 -7.27 -2.63
C ILE A 121 20.60 -7.47 -3.84
N GLU A 122 20.71 -8.72 -4.27
CA GLU A 122 21.25 -9.13 -5.55
C GLU A 122 20.31 -10.17 -6.19
N ILE A 123 20.62 -10.58 -7.43
CA ILE A 123 19.95 -11.70 -8.08
C ILE A 123 20.88 -12.90 -8.00
N SER A 124 20.39 -14.03 -7.50
CA SER A 124 21.12 -15.29 -7.51
C SER A 124 21.21 -15.88 -8.92
N ASP A 125 22.08 -16.87 -9.14
CA ASP A 125 22.17 -17.58 -10.43
C ASP A 125 20.85 -18.22 -10.85
N GLY A 126 20.04 -18.63 -9.86
CA GLY A 126 18.67 -19.10 -10.05
C GLY A 126 17.69 -17.99 -10.39
N LYS A 127 18.10 -16.76 -10.71
CA LYS A 127 17.20 -15.62 -10.95
C LYS A 127 16.24 -15.37 -9.79
N ALA A 128 16.66 -15.57 -8.54
CA ALA A 128 15.88 -15.22 -7.35
C ALA A 128 16.49 -13.97 -6.69
N PHE A 129 15.67 -13.15 -6.04
CA PHE A 129 16.18 -12.13 -5.14
C PHE A 129 16.87 -12.77 -3.96
N LYS A 130 18.09 -12.33 -3.70
CA LYS A 130 18.96 -12.84 -2.66
C LYS A 130 19.46 -11.70 -1.79
N MET A 131 19.48 -11.91 -0.48
CA MET A 131 20.11 -10.96 0.42
C MET A 131 21.63 -11.08 0.35
N ARG A 132 22.31 -9.96 0.13
CA ARG A 132 23.78 -9.92 0.08
C ARG A 132 24.38 -10.29 1.43
N LYS A 133 25.55 -10.94 1.40
CA LYS A 133 26.27 -11.42 2.60
C LYS A 133 26.48 -10.33 3.67
N PHE A 134 26.76 -9.09 3.27
CA PHE A 134 27.00 -8.00 4.23
C PHE A 134 25.76 -7.62 5.06
N TYR A 135 24.56 -8.06 4.67
CA TYR A 135 23.33 -7.87 5.46
C TYR A 135 23.50 -8.32 6.93
N GLN A 136 24.32 -9.35 7.17
CA GLN A 136 24.63 -9.82 8.52
C GLN A 136 25.20 -8.70 9.42
N CYS A 137 25.96 -7.77 8.85
CA CYS A 137 26.64 -6.67 9.55
C CYS A 137 25.74 -5.45 9.80
N ILE A 138 24.54 -5.41 9.23
CA ILE A 138 23.62 -4.28 9.38
C ILE A 138 22.99 -4.30 10.78
N GLU A 139 22.86 -3.13 11.39
CA GLU A 139 22.22 -2.96 12.69
C GLU A 139 20.72 -3.30 12.66
N SER A 140 20.17 -3.67 13.82
CA SER A 140 18.80 -4.18 13.93
C SER A 140 17.73 -3.17 13.48
N SER A 141 17.96 -1.88 13.67
CA SER A 141 17.05 -0.80 13.23
C SER A 141 16.90 -0.75 11.70
N GLU A 142 17.99 -0.88 10.98
CA GLU A 142 18.05 -0.88 9.52
C GLU A 142 17.50 -2.19 8.96
N LYS A 143 17.80 -3.32 9.61
CA LYS A 143 17.19 -4.63 9.29
C LYS A 143 15.67 -4.59 9.42
N SER A 144 15.13 -3.90 10.43
CA SER A 144 13.69 -3.67 10.56
C SER A 144 13.12 -2.86 9.39
N THR A 145 13.82 -1.79 8.98
CA THR A 145 13.43 -1.00 7.80
C THR A 145 13.44 -1.82 6.51
N LEU A 146 14.46 -2.65 6.32
CA LEU A 146 14.56 -3.59 5.18
C LEU A 146 13.43 -4.61 5.21
N SER A 147 13.16 -5.20 6.38
CA SER A 147 12.08 -6.17 6.58
C SER A 147 10.71 -5.60 6.23
N PHE A 148 10.47 -4.33 6.59
CA PHE A 148 9.25 -3.62 6.23
C PHE A 148 9.14 -3.45 4.70
N ILE A 149 10.19 -2.95 4.05
CA ILE A 149 10.17 -2.68 2.60
C ILE A 149 9.98 -3.98 1.79
N LEU A 150 10.76 -5.01 2.11
CA LEU A 150 10.75 -6.27 1.36
C LEU A 150 9.51 -7.10 1.68
N GLY A 151 9.09 -7.14 2.95
CA GLY A 151 7.82 -7.74 3.34
C GLY A 151 6.66 -7.14 2.54
N GLY A 152 6.58 -5.80 2.49
CA GLY A 152 5.54 -5.11 1.73
C GLY A 152 5.56 -5.44 0.24
N PHE A 153 6.75 -5.51 -0.38
CA PHE A 153 6.90 -5.89 -1.78
C PHE A 153 6.40 -7.32 -2.07
N PHE A 154 6.87 -8.31 -1.31
CA PHE A 154 6.48 -9.69 -1.53
C PHE A 154 5.02 -9.98 -1.13
N CYS A 155 4.48 -9.22 -0.18
CA CYS A 155 3.06 -9.23 0.12
C CYS A 155 2.21 -8.74 -1.06
N TYR A 156 2.62 -7.65 -1.71
CA TYR A 156 1.98 -7.17 -2.94
C TYR A 156 2.05 -8.22 -4.07
N GLN A 157 3.18 -8.90 -4.25
CA GLN A 157 3.27 -9.98 -5.24
C GLN A 157 2.40 -11.18 -4.90
N SER A 158 2.33 -11.54 -3.61
CA SER A 158 1.42 -12.57 -3.13
C SER A 158 -0.03 -12.20 -3.43
N ALA A 159 -0.42 -10.93 -3.26
CA ALA A 159 -1.77 -10.48 -3.59
C ALA A 159 -2.09 -10.59 -5.07
N ASN A 160 -1.15 -10.22 -5.96
CA ASN A 160 -1.34 -10.39 -7.40
C ASN A 160 -1.56 -11.86 -7.77
N TYR A 161 -0.71 -12.76 -7.28
CA TYR A 161 -0.80 -14.19 -7.56
C TYR A 161 -2.08 -14.82 -6.98
N TRP A 162 -2.42 -14.46 -5.75
CA TRP A 162 -3.63 -14.95 -5.07
C TRP A 162 -4.93 -14.54 -5.76
N LEU A 163 -5.03 -13.29 -6.18
CA LEU A 163 -6.25 -12.79 -6.84
C LEU A 163 -6.34 -13.28 -8.28
N LYS A 164 -5.21 -13.33 -8.98
CA LYS A 164 -5.17 -13.89 -10.34
C LYS A 164 -5.62 -15.35 -10.37
N SER A 165 -5.22 -16.15 -9.38
CA SER A 165 -5.66 -17.55 -9.26
C SER A 165 -7.18 -17.70 -9.06
N ARG A 166 -7.87 -16.61 -8.72
CA ARG A 166 -9.33 -16.52 -8.55
C ARG A 166 -10.01 -15.80 -9.71
N HIS A 167 -9.30 -15.56 -10.81
CA HIS A 167 -9.76 -14.74 -11.95
C HIS A 167 -10.09 -13.29 -11.57
N GLU A 168 -9.54 -12.81 -10.46
CA GLU A 168 -9.75 -11.46 -9.96
C GLU A 168 -8.56 -10.54 -10.29
N GLN A 169 -8.86 -9.26 -10.52
CA GLN A 169 -7.85 -8.24 -10.79
C GLN A 169 -7.94 -7.10 -9.79
N ILE A 170 -6.78 -6.66 -9.30
CA ILE A 170 -6.69 -5.51 -8.40
C ILE A 170 -7.18 -4.25 -9.11
N LYS A 171 -8.13 -3.56 -8.48
CA LYS A 171 -8.57 -2.22 -8.86
C LYS A 171 -7.91 -1.16 -7.99
N HIS A 172 -7.90 -1.36 -6.68
CA HIS A 172 -7.26 -0.47 -5.73
C HIS A 172 -6.49 -1.26 -4.66
N LEU A 173 -5.27 -0.80 -4.36
CA LEU A 173 -4.43 -1.28 -3.27
C LEU A 173 -4.23 -0.12 -2.29
N ILE A 174 -4.73 -0.25 -1.07
CA ILE A 174 -4.72 0.82 -0.06
C ILE A 174 -3.90 0.35 1.14
N HIS A 175 -2.79 1.04 1.41
CA HIS A 175 -1.91 0.76 2.55
C HIS A 175 -2.49 1.26 3.88
N ALA A 176 -2.19 0.58 5.00
CA ALA A 176 -2.63 0.89 6.37
C ALA A 176 -2.51 2.37 6.75
N GLY A 177 -1.39 3.01 6.41
CA GLY A 177 -1.17 4.44 6.69
C GLY A 177 -2.21 5.35 6.03
N LEU A 178 -2.75 4.97 4.87
CA LEU A 178 -3.81 5.71 4.17
C LEU A 178 -5.19 5.38 4.73
N ILE A 179 -5.41 4.12 5.11
CA ILE A 179 -6.65 3.64 5.71
C ILE A 179 -7.00 4.44 6.97
N LYS A 180 -6.04 4.63 7.89
CA LYS A 180 -6.24 5.40 9.12
C LYS A 180 -6.73 6.82 8.84
N LYS A 181 -6.20 7.47 7.79
CA LYS A 181 -6.56 8.84 7.39
C LYS A 181 -7.93 8.93 6.72
N ALA A 182 -8.34 7.87 6.01
CA ALA A 182 -9.64 7.78 5.38
C ALA A 182 -10.75 7.25 6.31
N SER A 183 -10.40 6.77 7.51
CA SER A 183 -11.37 6.27 8.49
C SER A 183 -12.45 7.30 8.81
N LEU A 184 -13.69 6.85 8.81
CA LEU A 184 -14.88 7.58 9.26
C LEU A 184 -15.32 7.14 10.66
N GLN A 185 -14.45 6.41 11.36
CA GLN A 185 -14.61 6.05 12.77
C GLN A 185 -13.53 6.75 13.59
N PHE A 186 -13.96 7.33 14.71
CA PHE A 186 -13.06 7.80 15.74
C PHE A 186 -12.67 6.65 16.65
N TYR A 187 -11.38 6.54 16.96
CA TYR A 187 -10.87 5.58 17.91
C TYR A 187 -10.16 6.38 19.02
N PRO A 188 -10.71 6.41 20.25
CA PRO A 188 -10.17 7.20 21.36
C PRO A 188 -8.75 6.82 21.76
N ASP A 189 -8.37 5.57 21.52
CA ASP A 189 -7.10 5.00 21.94
C ASP A 189 -6.15 4.74 20.75
N GLU A 190 -4.86 5.04 20.96
CA GLU A 190 -3.77 4.43 20.18
C GLU A 190 -3.64 2.92 20.46
N ASP A 191 -4.29 2.41 21.50
CA ASP A 191 -4.33 1.01 21.87
C ASP A 191 -5.36 0.20 21.06
N LYS A 192 -4.82 -0.63 20.15
CA LYS A 192 -5.28 -2.01 19.83
C LYS A 192 -6.38 -2.23 18.76
N ARG A 193 -6.47 -1.42 17.70
CA ARG A 193 -6.84 -1.96 16.38
C ARG A 193 -5.65 -1.88 15.44
N LYS A 194 -5.07 -3.04 15.13
CA LYS A 194 -3.99 -3.15 14.15
C LYS A 194 -4.65 -3.16 12.77
N THR A 195 -4.59 -2.03 12.08
CA THR A 195 -5.12 -1.96 10.72
C THR A 195 -4.29 -2.90 9.84
N PRO A 196 -4.91 -3.77 9.04
CA PRO A 196 -4.17 -4.63 8.14
C PRO A 196 -3.32 -3.78 7.21
N ASP A 197 -2.14 -4.29 6.90
CA ASP A 197 -1.17 -3.64 6.04
C ASP A 197 -1.77 -3.20 4.69
N TYR A 198 -2.66 -4.01 4.11
CA TYR A 198 -3.35 -3.69 2.87
C TYR A 198 -4.84 -4.00 2.88
N LEU A 199 -5.57 -3.10 2.24
CA LEU A 199 -6.95 -3.27 1.79
C LEU A 199 -6.99 -3.29 0.26
N ILE A 200 -7.57 -4.34 -0.32
CA ILE A 200 -7.59 -4.53 -1.77
C ILE A 200 -9.02 -4.59 -2.26
N GLU A 201 -9.36 -3.69 -3.17
CA GLU A 201 -10.60 -3.75 -3.96
C GLU A 201 -10.29 -4.38 -5.33
N THR A 202 -11.09 -5.35 -5.76
CA THR A 202 -11.00 -5.92 -7.11
C THR A 202 -11.84 -5.14 -8.13
N GLN A 203 -11.66 -5.39 -9.43
CA GLN A 203 -12.48 -4.78 -10.48
C GLN A 203 -13.98 -5.08 -10.31
N GLU A 204 -14.31 -6.24 -9.74
CA GLU A 204 -15.68 -6.67 -9.42
C GLU A 204 -16.24 -6.03 -8.14
N GLY A 205 -15.43 -5.22 -7.44
CA GLY A 205 -15.83 -4.56 -6.20
C GLY A 205 -15.68 -5.43 -4.94
N LYS A 206 -15.07 -6.61 -5.07
CA LYS A 206 -14.78 -7.51 -3.93
C LYS A 206 -13.63 -6.97 -3.09
N TRP A 207 -13.61 -7.34 -1.81
CA TRP A 207 -12.64 -6.84 -0.84
C TRP A 207 -11.80 -7.94 -0.20
N HIS A 208 -10.51 -7.67 -0.08
CA HIS A 208 -9.52 -8.58 0.48
C HIS A 208 -8.60 -7.81 1.40
N VAL A 209 -8.06 -8.48 2.42
CA VAL A 209 -7.04 -7.89 3.31
C VAL A 209 -5.79 -8.75 3.32
N PHE A 210 -4.66 -8.06 3.34
CA PHE A 210 -3.36 -8.68 3.38
C PHE A 210 -2.54 -8.06 4.52
N GLU A 211 -1.86 -8.92 5.27
CA GLU A 211 -0.92 -8.56 6.32
C GLU A 211 0.49 -9.01 5.93
N SER A 212 1.47 -8.12 6.10
CA SER A 212 2.85 -8.34 5.74
C SER A 212 3.73 -8.50 6.98
N LYS A 213 4.61 -9.49 6.95
CA LYS A 213 5.70 -9.66 7.90
C LYS A 213 6.99 -9.95 7.16
N GLY A 214 8.07 -9.31 7.58
CA GLY A 214 9.42 -9.63 7.16
C GLY A 214 10.28 -9.97 8.38
N GLY A 215 11.23 -10.88 8.20
CA GLY A 215 12.15 -11.25 9.27
C GLY A 215 12.97 -12.49 8.94
N GLU A 216 13.73 -12.97 9.90
CA GLU A 216 14.53 -14.19 9.77
C GLU A 216 13.62 -15.43 9.64
N HIS A 217 14.04 -16.40 8.82
CA HIS A 217 13.29 -17.64 8.59
C HIS A 217 12.96 -18.42 9.86
N THR A 218 13.82 -18.36 10.88
CA THR A 218 13.64 -19.04 12.18
C THR A 218 12.46 -18.48 12.98
N SER A 219 12.07 -17.23 12.73
CA SER A 219 10.97 -16.55 13.41
C SER A 219 9.64 -16.63 12.66
N ARG A 220 9.60 -17.26 11.47
CA ARG A 220 8.49 -17.18 10.51
C ARG A 220 7.12 -17.46 11.12
N TRP A 221 6.98 -18.54 11.88
CA TRP A 221 5.69 -18.96 12.41
C TRP A 221 5.21 -18.09 13.56
N GLN A 222 6.12 -17.56 14.37
CA GLN A 222 5.79 -16.56 15.37
C GLN A 222 5.28 -15.29 14.69
N ARG A 223 5.95 -14.83 13.62
CA ARG A 223 5.53 -13.66 12.86
C ARG A 223 4.18 -13.86 12.16
N ILE A 224 3.92 -15.05 11.63
CA ILE A 224 2.62 -15.40 11.06
C ILE A 224 1.53 -15.38 12.14
N GLU A 225 1.76 -15.97 13.32
CA GLU A 225 0.81 -15.88 14.44
C GLU A 225 0.55 -14.42 14.85
N GLU A 226 1.60 -13.60 14.92
CA GLU A 226 1.49 -12.15 15.16
C GLU A 226 0.65 -11.44 14.09
N ALA A 227 0.74 -11.86 12.82
CA ALA A 227 -0.01 -11.31 11.68
C ALA A 227 -1.48 -11.70 11.72
N VAL A 228 -1.78 -12.97 11.97
CA VAL A 228 -3.16 -13.49 12.10
C VAL A 228 -3.92 -12.72 13.19
N ALA A 229 -3.28 -12.50 14.33
CA ALA A 229 -3.87 -11.70 15.41
C ALA A 229 -4.12 -10.22 15.02
N GLN A 230 -3.44 -9.67 14.00
CA GLN A 230 -3.72 -8.31 13.49
C GLN A 230 -4.93 -8.33 12.56
N LEU A 231 -5.02 -9.34 11.69
CA LEU A 231 -6.15 -9.53 10.78
C LEU A 231 -7.47 -9.71 11.54
N ASP A 232 -7.46 -10.41 12.69
CA ASP A 232 -8.63 -10.53 13.59
C ASP A 232 -9.18 -9.18 14.08
N SER A 233 -8.43 -8.09 13.93
CA SER A 233 -8.84 -6.79 14.45
C SER A 233 -9.63 -5.93 13.45
N VAL A 234 -9.68 -6.30 12.15
CA VAL A 234 -10.39 -5.57 11.08
C VAL A 234 -10.85 -6.51 9.95
N THR A 235 -12.15 -6.59 9.71
CA THR A 235 -12.72 -7.70 8.91
C THR A 235 -14.04 -7.36 8.17
N GLN A 236 -14.50 -6.09 8.12
CA GLN A 236 -15.50 -5.61 7.14
C GLN A 236 -15.16 -4.20 6.63
N ILE A 237 -15.64 -3.80 5.45
CA ILE A 237 -15.42 -2.46 4.88
C ILE A 237 -16.76 -1.81 4.59
N VAL A 238 -16.91 -0.52 4.91
CA VAL A 238 -18.13 0.22 4.57
C VAL A 238 -17.76 1.45 3.75
N ARG A 239 -18.15 1.44 2.46
CA ARG A 239 -18.01 2.59 1.56
C ARG A 239 -19.11 3.60 1.90
N LYS A 240 -18.80 4.54 2.80
CA LYS A 240 -19.77 5.52 3.40
C LYS A 240 -20.77 4.84 4.35
N SER A 241 -21.56 5.62 5.09
CA SER A 241 -22.52 5.15 6.11
C SER A 241 -23.66 4.29 5.53
N GLY A 242 -23.34 3.05 5.14
CA GLY A 242 -24.24 2.06 4.56
C GLY A 242 -24.03 0.66 5.14
N THR A 243 -24.56 -0.37 4.47
CA THR A 243 -24.40 -1.77 4.88
C THR A 243 -22.94 -2.22 4.73
N PRO A 244 -22.33 -2.85 5.74
CA PRO A 244 -20.98 -3.37 5.62
C PRO A 244 -20.83 -4.40 4.50
N GLU A 245 -19.81 -4.21 3.66
CA GLU A 245 -19.37 -5.17 2.66
C GLU A 245 -18.45 -6.20 3.33
N LYS A 246 -18.67 -7.48 3.01
CA LYS A 246 -17.90 -8.59 3.57
C LYS A 246 -16.51 -8.63 2.91
N ILE A 247 -15.47 -8.82 3.72
CA ILE A 247 -14.13 -9.17 3.24
C ILE A 247 -14.13 -10.66 2.87
N ILE A 248 -13.68 -10.97 1.65
CA ILE A 248 -13.72 -12.32 1.10
C ILE A 248 -12.55 -13.16 1.60
N THR A 249 -11.33 -12.61 1.61
CA THR A 249 -10.13 -13.34 2.02
C THR A 249 -9.28 -12.53 2.99
N PHE A 250 -8.57 -13.26 3.83
CA PHE A 250 -7.60 -12.77 4.81
C PHE A 250 -6.29 -13.46 4.48
N VAL A 251 -5.23 -12.71 4.19
CA VAL A 251 -3.96 -13.34 3.80
C VAL A 251 -2.82 -12.77 4.63
N CYS A 252 -2.06 -13.65 5.26
CA CYS A 252 -0.80 -13.32 5.93
C CYS A 252 0.37 -13.71 5.04
N THR A 253 1.39 -12.86 4.97
CA THR A 253 2.63 -13.16 4.26
C THR A 253 3.82 -13.03 5.19
N HIS A 254 4.73 -13.99 5.12
CA HIS A 254 6.04 -13.91 5.76
C HIS A 254 7.13 -13.95 4.70
N THR A 255 7.96 -12.91 4.67
CA THR A 255 9.15 -12.83 3.83
C THR A 255 10.38 -13.16 4.66
N SER A 256 11.04 -14.27 4.35
CA SER A 256 12.31 -14.67 4.99
C SER A 256 13.48 -13.88 4.42
N ILE A 257 14.16 -13.14 5.30
CA ILE A 257 15.23 -12.19 4.96
C ILE A 257 16.46 -12.55 5.79
N ASP A 258 17.24 -13.50 5.27
CA ASP A 258 18.43 -14.05 5.91
C ASP A 258 19.67 -13.75 5.05
N ALA A 259 20.79 -13.39 5.68
CA ALA A 259 22.02 -13.03 4.96
C ALA A 259 22.50 -14.18 4.06
N ASP A 260 22.90 -13.86 2.83
CA ASP A 260 23.43 -14.81 1.84
C ASP A 260 22.43 -15.92 1.45
N LYS A 261 21.12 -15.66 1.62
CA LYS A 261 20.04 -16.58 1.24
C LYS A 261 19.09 -15.95 0.23
N ASP A 262 18.57 -16.81 -0.64
CA ASP A 262 17.46 -16.46 -1.52
C ASP A 262 16.23 -16.19 -0.65
N ILE A 263 15.50 -15.12 -0.97
CA ILE A 263 14.29 -14.75 -0.23
C ILE A 263 13.21 -15.80 -0.51
N THR A 264 12.57 -16.30 0.55
CA THR A 264 11.42 -17.21 0.46
C THR A 264 10.20 -16.57 1.09
N ILE A 265 9.02 -16.91 0.58
CA ILE A 265 7.75 -16.31 0.97
C ILE A 265 6.81 -17.42 1.40
N ASP A 266 6.30 -17.34 2.62
CA ASP A 266 5.20 -18.18 3.09
C ASP A 266 3.92 -17.33 3.07
N VAL A 267 2.89 -17.83 2.40
CA VAL A 267 1.59 -17.18 2.28
C VAL A 267 0.54 -18.07 2.95
N VAL A 268 -0.20 -17.50 3.89
CA VAL A 268 -1.16 -18.24 4.73
C VAL A 268 -2.52 -17.58 4.60
N ASP A 269 -3.56 -18.36 4.32
CA ASP A 269 -4.98 -17.98 4.39
C ASP A 269 -5.56 -18.37 5.76
N PRO A 270 -5.50 -17.48 6.77
CA PRO A 270 -6.11 -17.75 8.06
C PRO A 270 -7.63 -17.62 8.03
N VAL A 271 -8.27 -18.27 9.01
CA VAL A 271 -9.69 -18.09 9.31
C VAL A 271 -9.81 -17.19 10.54
N PRO A 272 -10.03 -15.86 10.40
CA PRO A 272 -10.13 -14.98 11.55
C PRO A 272 -11.39 -15.26 12.37
N GLU A 273 -11.30 -15.13 13.69
CA GLU A 273 -12.37 -15.49 14.63
C GLU A 273 -13.49 -14.44 14.68
N ARG A 274 -13.22 -13.17 14.35
CA ARG A 274 -14.19 -12.06 14.54
C ARG A 274 -14.24 -11.06 13.40
N ALA A 275 -15.46 -10.83 12.90
CA ALA A 275 -15.80 -9.75 11.97
C ALA A 275 -15.92 -8.37 12.70
N ARG A 276 -15.16 -7.34 12.31
CA ARG A 276 -15.07 -5.98 12.86
C ARG A 276 -15.03 -5.00 11.69
N PRO A 277 -16.06 -4.16 11.49
CA PRO A 277 -16.06 -3.21 10.39
C PRO A 277 -15.04 -2.10 10.55
N LEU A 278 -14.51 -1.68 9.41
CA LEU A 278 -13.70 -0.51 9.15
C LEU A 278 -14.47 0.36 8.15
N ILE A 279 -14.96 1.50 8.61
CA ILE A 279 -15.70 2.44 7.77
C ILE A 279 -14.70 3.43 7.17
N ILE A 280 -14.59 3.48 5.85
CA ILE A 280 -13.66 4.36 5.15
C ILE A 280 -14.38 5.29 4.19
N ASN A 281 -13.77 6.45 3.94
CA ASN A 281 -14.14 7.31 2.83
C ASN A 281 -13.32 6.92 1.59
N PRO A 282 -13.92 6.26 0.58
CA PRO A 282 -13.20 5.77 -0.59
C PRO A 282 -12.59 6.90 -1.43
N ASP A 283 -13.24 8.07 -1.46
CA ASP A 283 -12.73 9.24 -2.18
C ASP A 283 -11.40 9.70 -1.57
N ILE A 284 -11.28 9.68 -0.24
CA ILE A 284 -10.05 10.03 0.46
C ILE A 284 -8.96 9.00 0.19
N CYS A 285 -9.27 7.71 0.21
CA CYS A 285 -8.32 6.65 -0.13
C CYS A 285 -7.73 6.85 -1.53
N VAL A 286 -8.58 7.04 -2.55
CA VAL A 286 -8.13 7.26 -3.93
C VAL A 286 -7.22 8.48 -4.00
N LEU A 287 -7.64 9.62 -3.44
CA LEU A 287 -6.88 10.86 -3.50
C LEU A 287 -5.53 10.77 -2.77
N LEU A 288 -5.45 10.05 -1.65
CA LEU A 288 -4.20 9.76 -0.95
C LEU A 288 -3.27 8.89 -1.80
N SER A 289 -3.80 7.87 -2.48
CA SER A 289 -3.01 7.04 -3.41
C SER A 289 -2.49 7.87 -4.60
N LYS A 290 -3.28 8.82 -5.13
CA LYS A 290 -2.82 9.73 -6.19
C LYS A 290 -1.77 10.72 -5.72
N LEU A 291 -1.90 11.25 -4.50
CA LEU A 291 -0.87 12.12 -3.93
C LEU A 291 0.45 11.36 -3.77
N THR A 292 0.35 10.09 -3.36
CA THR A 292 1.47 9.18 -3.19
C THR A 292 2.18 8.91 -4.52
N LEU A 293 1.41 8.67 -5.59
CA LEU A 293 1.92 8.53 -6.96
C LEU A 293 2.64 9.81 -7.45
N ILE A 294 2.05 10.98 -7.22
CA ILE A 294 2.65 12.28 -7.59
C ILE A 294 3.94 12.52 -6.79
N SER A 295 3.93 12.24 -5.49
CA SER A 295 5.11 12.38 -4.62
C SER A 295 6.27 11.52 -5.09
N LEU A 296 5.97 10.30 -5.54
CA LEU A 296 6.97 9.43 -6.15
C LEU A 296 7.53 10.01 -7.44
N PHE A 297 6.66 10.47 -8.35
CA PHE A 297 7.10 11.11 -9.59
C PHE A 297 8.05 12.29 -9.31
N ASP A 298 7.66 13.18 -8.39
CA ASP A 298 8.47 14.32 -7.98
C ASP A 298 9.82 13.85 -7.42
N THR A 299 9.81 12.83 -6.55
CA THR A 299 11.01 12.27 -5.91
C THR A 299 11.99 11.71 -6.93
N LEU A 300 11.51 10.99 -7.94
CA LEU A 300 12.36 10.45 -9.00
C LEU A 300 12.88 11.57 -9.93
N SER A 301 12.05 12.58 -10.19
CA SER A 301 12.37 13.68 -11.12
C SER A 301 13.50 14.60 -10.63
N ILE A 302 13.71 14.71 -9.32
CA ILE A 302 14.75 15.56 -8.72
C ILE A 302 16.12 14.89 -8.64
N ILE A 303 16.21 13.60 -8.95
CA ILE A 303 17.48 12.88 -8.95
C ILE A 303 18.32 13.39 -10.11
N LYS A 304 19.58 13.77 -9.83
CA LYS A 304 20.48 14.43 -10.79
C LYS A 304 20.64 13.66 -12.11
N THR A 305 20.70 12.33 -12.02
CA THR A 305 20.87 11.42 -13.16
C THR A 305 19.56 11.12 -13.88
N SER A 306 18.41 11.40 -13.27
CA SER A 306 17.10 11.21 -13.88
C SER A 306 16.79 12.28 -14.92
N ARG A 307 15.87 11.95 -15.85
CA ARG A 307 15.40 12.86 -16.90
C ARG A 307 13.90 12.71 -17.08
N ILE A 308 13.19 13.85 -17.11
CA ILE A 308 11.79 13.87 -17.55
C ILE A 308 11.76 13.70 -19.06
N GLN A 309 10.93 12.78 -19.55
CA GLN A 309 10.80 12.45 -20.96
C GLN A 309 9.33 12.40 -21.36
N LYS A 310 9.06 12.82 -22.60
CA LYS A 310 7.81 12.55 -23.31
C LYS A 310 8.11 11.52 -24.39
N LEU A 311 7.24 10.53 -24.51
CA LEU A 311 7.49 9.39 -25.35
C LEU A 311 6.47 9.34 -26.46
N THR A 312 6.95 9.10 -27.68
CA THR A 312 6.13 9.14 -28.89
C THR A 312 4.97 8.15 -28.77
N GLY A 313 3.74 8.63 -28.97
CA GLY A 313 2.52 7.82 -28.85
C GLY A 313 1.97 7.70 -27.43
N MET A 314 2.55 8.42 -26.47
CA MET A 314 2.11 8.48 -25.07
C MET A 314 1.93 9.95 -24.62
N ASP A 315 1.34 10.80 -25.45
CA ASP A 315 1.31 12.25 -25.26
C ASP A 315 0.61 12.71 -23.96
N ASP A 316 -0.34 11.90 -23.48
CA ASP A 316 -1.07 12.14 -22.23
C ASP A 316 -0.29 11.73 -20.97
N TRP A 317 0.86 11.07 -21.15
CA TRP A 317 1.72 10.56 -20.08
C TRP A 317 3.04 11.34 -20.02
N VAL A 318 3.54 11.50 -18.80
CA VAL A 318 4.86 12.08 -18.55
C VAL A 318 5.69 11.04 -17.82
N PHE A 319 6.90 10.81 -18.30
CA PHE A 319 7.80 9.80 -17.73
C PHE A 319 9.01 10.43 -17.06
N VAL A 320 9.48 9.81 -16.00
CA VAL A 320 10.83 10.01 -15.47
C VAL A 320 11.63 8.76 -15.80
N TYR A 321 12.72 8.96 -16.55
CA TYR A 321 13.77 7.99 -16.72
C TYR A 321 14.71 8.06 -15.52
N ALA A 322 14.90 6.95 -14.81
CA ALA A 322 15.69 6.87 -13.59
C ALA A 322 16.79 5.80 -13.72
N PRO A 323 17.98 6.15 -14.25
CA PRO A 323 19.06 5.19 -14.53
C PRO A 323 19.66 4.55 -13.27
N GLU A 324 19.65 5.25 -12.14
CA GLU A 324 20.07 4.71 -10.83
C GLU A 324 19.20 3.54 -10.34
N TYR A 325 18.04 3.34 -10.96
CA TYR A 325 17.14 2.23 -10.70
C TYR A 325 16.95 1.43 -12.00
N ASP A 326 17.98 0.73 -12.49
CA ASP A 326 17.90 -0.23 -13.62
C ASP A 326 17.30 0.37 -14.89
N ASN A 327 17.55 1.64 -15.12
CA ASN A 327 17.04 2.35 -16.30
C ASN A 327 15.51 2.30 -16.37
N ILE A 328 14.80 2.42 -15.23
CA ILE A 328 13.34 2.41 -15.19
C ILE A 328 12.76 3.69 -15.82
N ASN A 329 11.66 3.53 -16.56
CA ASN A 329 10.74 4.60 -16.90
C ASN A 329 9.51 4.52 -15.99
N PHE A 330 9.30 5.54 -15.18
CA PHE A 330 8.11 5.70 -14.34
C PHE A 330 7.20 6.78 -14.93
N GLY A 331 5.99 6.39 -15.31
CA GLY A 331 5.00 7.22 -16.00
C GLY A 331 3.82 7.60 -15.12
N ILE A 332 3.37 8.84 -15.25
CA ILE A 332 2.13 9.36 -14.66
C ILE A 332 1.34 10.14 -15.71
N SER A 333 0.01 10.14 -15.60
CA SER A 333 -0.84 11.01 -16.40
C SER A 333 -0.49 12.49 -16.18
N GLY A 334 -0.30 13.24 -17.27
CA GLY A 334 -0.07 14.69 -17.21
C GLY A 334 -1.22 15.44 -16.53
N MET A 335 -2.44 14.92 -16.66
CA MET A 335 -3.63 15.47 -16.01
C MET A 335 -3.54 15.33 -14.48
N CYS A 336 -3.09 14.18 -13.98
CA CYS A 336 -2.89 13.95 -12.54
C CYS A 336 -1.91 14.97 -11.95
N LEU A 337 -0.80 15.25 -12.64
CA LEU A 337 0.13 16.33 -12.28
C LEU A 337 -0.53 17.72 -12.31
N GLY A 338 -1.40 17.98 -13.29
CA GLY A 338 -2.20 19.21 -13.37
C GLY A 338 -3.11 19.42 -12.15
N PHE A 339 -3.56 18.36 -11.50
CA PHE A 339 -4.35 18.45 -10.27
C PHE A 339 -3.54 18.52 -8.97
N LYS A 340 -2.22 18.28 -9.00
CA LYS A 340 -1.33 18.28 -7.81
C LYS A 340 -1.62 19.41 -6.83
N ARG A 341 -1.67 20.66 -7.29
CA ARG A 341 -1.88 21.82 -6.40
C ARG A 341 -3.26 21.83 -5.74
N LYS A 342 -4.31 21.46 -6.47
CA LYS A 342 -5.69 21.39 -5.94
C LYS A 342 -5.82 20.21 -4.97
N LEU A 343 -5.24 19.07 -5.32
CA LEU A 343 -5.17 17.87 -4.50
C LEU A 343 -4.50 18.15 -3.16
N LYS A 344 -3.24 18.63 -3.19
CA LYS A 344 -2.47 18.96 -1.98
C LYS A 344 -3.24 19.91 -1.06
N LEU A 345 -3.83 20.97 -1.61
CA LEU A 345 -4.57 21.95 -0.82
C LEU A 345 -5.82 21.35 -0.16
N ARG A 346 -6.70 20.70 -0.95
CA ARG A 346 -7.99 20.21 -0.43
C ARG A 346 -7.80 19.04 0.52
N LEU A 347 -6.96 18.07 0.15
CA LEU A 347 -6.68 16.91 0.98
C LEU A 347 -5.90 17.30 2.24
N GLY A 348 -4.92 18.20 2.13
CA GLY A 348 -4.19 18.70 3.29
C GLY A 348 -5.08 19.45 4.28
N VAL A 349 -6.04 20.25 3.81
CA VAL A 349 -7.05 20.91 4.67
C VAL A 349 -7.97 19.89 5.34
N TYR A 350 -8.41 18.87 4.60
CA TYR A 350 -9.22 17.78 5.16
C TYR A 350 -8.50 17.09 6.32
N LEU A 351 -7.24 16.67 6.09
CA LEU A 351 -6.42 16.02 7.13
C LEU A 351 -6.14 16.95 8.30
N LEU A 352 -5.93 18.24 8.06
CA LEU A 352 -5.68 19.20 9.13
C LEU A 352 -6.85 19.27 10.11
N ILE A 353 -8.07 19.40 9.57
CA ILE A 353 -9.29 19.45 10.39
C ILE A 353 -9.47 18.11 11.09
N LYS A 354 -9.23 16.99 10.40
CA LYS A 354 -9.31 15.65 10.99
C LYS A 354 -8.37 15.47 12.17
N GLU A 355 -7.10 15.83 12.02
CA GLU A 355 -6.10 15.73 13.08
C GLU A 355 -6.45 16.59 14.30
N ILE A 356 -6.98 17.81 14.09
CA ILE A 356 -7.40 18.69 15.19
C ILE A 356 -8.62 18.11 15.92
N VAL A 357 -9.61 17.62 15.17
CA VAL A 357 -10.77 16.93 15.73
C VAL A 357 -10.34 15.71 16.53
N ASP A 358 -9.46 14.88 15.97
CA ASP A 358 -9.01 13.65 16.62
C ASP A 358 -8.34 13.96 17.96
N LEU A 359 -7.48 14.99 17.99
CA LEU A 359 -6.82 15.47 19.21
C LEU A 359 -7.80 16.08 20.23
N ASN A 360 -8.87 16.73 19.77
CA ASN A 360 -9.90 17.30 20.65
C ASN A 360 -10.78 16.21 21.26
N LEU A 361 -11.26 15.28 20.43
CA LEU A 361 -12.09 14.17 20.88
C LEU A 361 -11.33 13.22 21.80
N ALA A 362 -10.03 13.02 21.59
CA ALA A 362 -9.18 12.26 22.53
C ALA A 362 -9.04 12.93 23.92
N LYS A 363 -9.42 14.21 24.04
CA LYS A 363 -9.45 14.99 25.28
C LYS A 363 -10.89 15.32 25.72
N ASP A 364 -11.88 14.59 25.20
CA ASP A 364 -13.31 14.80 25.42
C ASP A 364 -13.80 16.23 25.08
N LYS A 365 -13.11 16.92 24.17
CA LYS A 365 -13.47 18.26 23.70
C LYS A 365 -14.30 18.17 22.42
N ILE A 366 -15.52 18.71 22.48
CA ILE A 366 -16.43 18.82 21.35
C ILE A 366 -16.05 20.02 20.48
N GLY A 367 -16.02 19.83 19.15
CA GLY A 367 -15.84 20.93 18.20
C GLY A 367 -14.44 21.07 17.59
N VAL A 368 -14.32 22.05 16.70
CA VAL A 368 -13.06 22.41 16.02
C VAL A 368 -12.61 23.80 16.45
N SER A 369 -11.36 23.92 16.90
CA SER A 369 -10.77 25.22 17.22
C SER A 369 -10.36 25.95 15.94
N ILE A 370 -11.11 26.98 15.56
CA ILE A 370 -10.80 27.82 14.39
C ILE A 370 -9.43 28.50 14.55
N ALA A 371 -9.09 28.88 15.78
CA ALA A 371 -7.79 29.48 16.09
C ALA A 371 -6.63 28.50 15.80
N GLU A 372 -6.75 27.24 16.24
CA GLU A 372 -5.74 26.20 15.97
C GLU A 372 -5.63 25.88 14.47
N VAL A 373 -6.76 25.79 13.75
CA VAL A 373 -6.75 25.58 12.30
C VAL A 373 -6.02 26.74 11.60
N LYS A 374 -6.29 27.98 12.01
CA LYS A 374 -5.64 29.18 11.45
C LYS A 374 -4.15 29.18 11.75
N GLU A 375 -3.75 28.85 12.97
CA GLU A 375 -2.36 28.76 13.39
C GLU A 375 -1.60 27.74 12.54
N LYS A 376 -2.09 26.49 12.48
CA LYS A 376 -1.45 25.43 11.70
C LYS A 376 -1.41 25.73 10.20
N LEU A 377 -2.47 26.29 9.61
CA LEU A 377 -2.45 26.71 8.20
C LEU A 377 -1.44 27.83 7.93
N THR A 378 -1.18 28.70 8.92
CA THR A 378 -0.19 29.77 8.81
C THR A 378 1.22 29.22 8.90
N ALA A 379 1.46 28.25 9.77
CA ALA A 379 2.74 27.55 9.85
C ALA A 379 3.07 26.82 8.53
N SER A 380 2.09 26.11 7.94
CA SER A 380 2.33 25.31 6.73
C SER A 380 2.28 26.09 5.41
N ARG A 381 1.93 27.40 5.40
CA ARG A 381 1.80 28.18 4.16
C ARG A 381 2.29 29.62 4.31
N SER A 382 3.10 30.06 3.35
CA SER A 382 3.66 31.42 3.33
C SER A 382 2.67 32.55 3.00
N SER A 383 1.50 32.26 2.40
CA SER A 383 0.60 33.31 1.87
C SER A 383 -0.60 33.59 2.79
N GLN A 384 -0.49 34.67 3.59
CA GLN A 384 -1.54 35.10 4.54
C GLN A 384 -2.90 35.40 3.88
N VAL A 385 -2.93 36.05 2.71
CA VAL A 385 -4.17 36.37 1.99
C VAL A 385 -4.93 35.11 1.57
N LYS A 386 -4.20 34.06 1.13
CA LYS A 386 -4.81 32.78 0.75
C LYS A 386 -5.33 32.04 1.97
N ILE A 387 -4.66 32.13 3.12
CA ILE A 387 -5.11 31.53 4.38
C ILE A 387 -6.42 32.18 4.85
N ARG A 388 -6.51 33.51 4.88
CA ARG A 388 -7.75 34.21 5.31
C ARG A 388 -8.96 33.77 4.47
N ARG A 389 -8.80 33.62 3.15
CA ARG A 389 -9.87 33.13 2.27
C ARG A 389 -10.27 31.69 2.58
N VAL A 390 -9.30 30.80 2.80
CA VAL A 390 -9.56 29.40 3.17
C VAL A 390 -10.28 29.31 4.52
N ILE A 391 -9.82 30.03 5.54
CA ILE A 391 -10.45 30.08 6.86
C ILE A 391 -11.87 30.66 6.78
N GLY A 392 -12.05 31.78 6.07
CA GLY A 392 -13.36 32.40 5.88
C GLY A 392 -14.36 31.43 5.24
N ALA A 393 -13.93 30.69 4.21
CA ALA A 393 -14.76 29.66 3.59
C ALA A 393 -15.04 28.50 4.56
N LEU A 394 -14.10 28.05 5.37
CA LEU A 394 -14.30 26.90 6.26
C LEU A 394 -15.05 27.24 7.55
N THR A 395 -15.08 28.52 7.95
CA THR A 395 -15.64 28.98 9.24
C THR A 395 -17.08 28.49 9.48
N PRO A 396 -18.02 28.63 8.54
CA PRO A 396 -19.38 28.13 8.74
C PRO A 396 -19.42 26.61 8.99
N PHE A 397 -18.53 25.86 8.35
CA PHE A 397 -18.44 24.42 8.51
C PHE A 397 -17.82 24.02 9.85
N MET A 398 -16.70 24.65 10.24
CA MET A 398 -16.00 24.37 11.51
C MET A 398 -16.81 24.73 12.75
N ARG A 399 -17.85 25.57 12.63
CA ARG A 399 -18.80 25.88 13.70
C ARG A 399 -19.81 24.77 13.98
N ARG A 400 -19.90 23.74 13.12
CA ARG A 400 -20.77 22.58 13.36
C ARG A 400 -20.25 21.78 14.55
N LYS A 401 -21.16 21.33 15.41
CA LYS A 401 -20.84 20.47 16.55
C LYS A 401 -20.34 19.11 16.03
N ILE A 402 -19.20 18.65 16.55
CA ILE A 402 -18.64 17.31 16.26
C ILE A 402 -18.36 16.56 17.56
N SER A 403 -18.81 15.31 17.62
CA SER A 403 -18.65 14.34 18.70
C SER A 403 -18.30 12.96 18.12
N HIS A 404 -18.17 11.94 18.97
CA HIS A 404 -17.99 10.55 18.52
C HIS A 404 -19.16 10.03 17.68
N GLU A 405 -20.39 10.45 18.01
CA GLU A 405 -21.63 9.95 17.40
C GLU A 405 -21.81 10.41 15.94
N ASN A 406 -21.35 11.62 15.61
CA ASN A 406 -21.53 12.21 14.28
C ASN A 406 -20.21 12.36 13.49
N TYR A 407 -19.14 11.70 13.96
CA TYR A 407 -17.80 11.80 13.40
C TYR A 407 -17.78 11.49 11.89
N GLY A 408 -18.34 10.34 11.50
CA GLY A 408 -18.38 9.90 10.11
C GLY A 408 -19.15 10.86 9.21
N ASP A 409 -20.32 11.32 9.66
CA ASP A 409 -21.16 12.27 8.90
C ASP A 409 -20.48 13.63 8.74
N TYR A 410 -19.79 14.09 9.78
CA TYR A 410 -19.02 15.32 9.71
C TYR A 410 -17.91 15.22 8.65
N PHE A 411 -17.11 14.15 8.65
CA PHE A 411 -16.03 14.01 7.67
C PHE A 411 -16.53 13.74 6.25
N ASN A 412 -17.65 13.05 6.09
CA ASN A 412 -18.33 12.97 4.80
C ASN A 412 -18.74 14.36 4.30
N ALA A 413 -19.43 15.15 5.14
CA ALA A 413 -19.84 16.50 4.77
C ALA A 413 -18.64 17.43 4.49
N LEU A 414 -17.53 17.28 5.23
CA LEU A 414 -16.30 18.04 4.97
C LEU A 414 -15.71 17.69 3.61
N SER A 415 -15.71 16.39 3.26
CA SER A 415 -15.20 15.93 1.98
C SER A 415 -16.00 16.49 0.80
N GLU A 416 -17.33 16.55 0.93
CA GLU A 416 -18.24 17.17 -0.04
C GLU A 416 -18.00 18.68 -0.13
N TYR A 417 -17.88 19.36 1.01
CA TYR A 417 -17.61 20.79 1.08
C TYR A 417 -16.30 21.18 0.37
N LEU A 418 -15.26 20.36 0.53
CA LEU A 418 -13.98 20.53 -0.15
C LEU A 418 -13.99 20.06 -1.61
N ALA A 419 -15.12 19.54 -2.10
CA ALA A 419 -15.31 18.96 -3.42
C ALA A 419 -14.24 17.89 -3.74
N LEU A 420 -13.91 17.05 -2.75
CA LEU A 420 -13.01 15.91 -2.90
C LEU A 420 -13.62 14.82 -3.79
N PRO A 421 -14.90 14.40 -3.63
CA PRO A 421 -15.52 13.41 -4.52
C PRO A 421 -15.54 13.85 -5.98
N LYS A 422 -15.82 15.14 -6.24
CA LYS A 422 -15.74 15.72 -7.60
C LYS A 422 -14.33 15.65 -8.18
N LEU A 423 -13.29 15.76 -7.36
CA LEU A 423 -11.91 15.62 -7.81
C LEU A 423 -11.58 14.15 -8.08
N THR A 424 -12.00 13.23 -7.20
CA THR A 424 -11.85 11.78 -7.37
C THR A 424 -12.47 11.32 -8.67
N LYS A 425 -13.74 11.68 -8.91
CA LYS A 425 -14.48 11.33 -10.13
C LYS A 425 -13.71 11.74 -11.39
N LYS A 426 -13.23 12.98 -11.46
CA LYS A 426 -12.45 13.48 -12.60
C LYS A 426 -11.16 12.71 -12.84
N ILE A 427 -10.47 12.30 -11.76
CA ILE A 427 -9.25 11.51 -11.87
C ILE A 427 -9.56 10.11 -12.39
N LEU A 428 -10.56 9.44 -11.83
CA LEU A 428 -10.92 8.08 -12.22
C LEU A 428 -11.47 8.00 -13.65
N GLU A 429 -12.29 8.97 -14.08
CA GLU A 429 -12.80 9.06 -15.46
C GLU A 429 -11.65 9.16 -16.46
N GLU A 430 -10.68 10.01 -16.19
CA GLU A 430 -9.51 10.17 -17.07
C GLU A 430 -8.60 8.95 -17.04
N GLU A 431 -8.37 8.35 -15.88
CA GLU A 431 -7.59 7.12 -15.81
C GLU A 431 -8.25 5.98 -16.59
N THR A 432 -9.57 5.87 -16.51
CA THR A 432 -10.32 4.87 -17.29
C THR A 432 -10.15 5.13 -18.78
N ARG A 433 -10.28 6.40 -19.23
CA ARG A 433 -10.02 6.79 -20.62
C ARG A 433 -8.60 6.41 -21.06
N LEU A 434 -7.59 6.83 -20.30
CA LEU A 434 -6.18 6.59 -20.63
C LEU A 434 -5.85 5.11 -20.70
N VAL A 435 -6.38 4.30 -19.79
CA VAL A 435 -6.16 2.85 -19.78
C VAL A 435 -6.78 2.20 -21.01
N ASN A 436 -7.97 2.62 -21.42
CA ASN A 436 -8.61 2.12 -22.63
C ASN A 436 -7.81 2.48 -23.90
N ASP A 437 -7.11 3.61 -23.88
CA ASP A 437 -6.26 4.06 -24.98
C ASP A 437 -4.89 3.36 -25.03
N LEU A 438 -4.46 2.70 -23.93
CA LEU A 438 -3.19 1.97 -23.86
C LEU A 438 -3.23 0.67 -24.68
N PRO A 439 -2.17 0.35 -25.43
CA PRO A 439 -2.01 -0.98 -26.03
C PRO A 439 -2.00 -2.09 -24.97
N GLU A 440 -2.54 -3.27 -25.28
CA GLU A 440 -2.58 -4.42 -24.35
C GLU A 440 -1.20 -4.79 -23.79
N ILE A 441 -0.17 -4.75 -24.64
CA ILE A 441 1.22 -5.00 -24.24
C ILE A 441 1.72 -4.02 -23.17
N ILE A 442 1.08 -2.86 -23.02
CA ILE A 442 1.44 -1.82 -22.05
C ILE A 442 0.54 -1.86 -20.81
N LYS A 443 -0.71 -2.33 -20.93
CA LYS A 443 -1.61 -2.46 -19.77
C LYS A 443 -1.01 -3.32 -18.65
N LYS A 444 -0.20 -4.33 -18.99
CA LYS A 444 0.51 -5.17 -18.00
C LYS A 444 1.55 -4.42 -17.14
N HIS A 445 1.98 -3.23 -17.58
CA HIS A 445 2.94 -2.38 -16.85
C HIS A 445 2.25 -1.34 -15.96
N ARG A 446 0.91 -1.40 -15.87
CA ARG A 446 0.12 -0.50 -15.05
C ARG A 446 0.11 -0.96 -13.60
N SER A 447 0.46 -0.04 -12.71
CA SER A 447 0.31 -0.20 -11.28
C SER A 447 -1.16 -0.06 -10.85
N PRO A 448 -1.63 -0.77 -9.81
CA PRO A 448 -2.92 -0.56 -9.16
C PRO A 448 -3.23 0.88 -8.76
N TRP A 449 -2.21 1.74 -8.61
CA TRP A 449 -2.39 3.14 -8.27
C TRP A 449 -2.50 4.08 -9.48
N GLY A 450 -2.43 3.54 -10.70
CA GLY A 450 -2.61 4.28 -11.95
C GLY A 450 -1.33 4.78 -12.62
N GLY A 451 -0.15 4.49 -12.06
CA GLY A 451 1.14 4.74 -12.71
C GLY A 451 1.50 3.67 -13.74
N LEU A 452 2.52 3.95 -14.56
CA LEU A 452 3.15 2.97 -15.45
C LEU A 452 4.60 2.77 -15.04
N THR A 453 5.04 1.53 -14.89
CA THR A 453 6.43 1.22 -14.60
C THR A 453 6.99 0.20 -15.59
N ARG A 454 8.13 0.52 -16.22
CA ARG A 454 8.85 -0.43 -17.07
C ARG A 454 10.36 -0.23 -17.02
N LYS A 455 11.11 -1.23 -17.48
CA LYS A 455 12.52 -1.07 -17.86
C LYS A 455 12.61 -0.32 -19.19
N ALA A 456 13.52 0.64 -19.31
CA ALA A 456 13.83 1.25 -20.60
C ALA A 456 14.45 0.21 -21.56
N PRO A 457 14.14 0.27 -22.86
CA PRO A 457 14.78 -0.58 -23.85
C PRO A 457 16.28 -0.26 -23.87
N LEU A 458 17.11 -1.28 -24.07
CA LEU A 458 18.53 -1.08 -24.30
C LEU A 458 18.74 -0.26 -25.59
N PRO A 459 19.76 0.62 -25.66
CA PRO A 459 20.09 1.33 -26.89
C PRO A 459 20.23 0.36 -28.07
N GLY A 460 19.54 0.64 -29.18
CA GLY A 460 19.59 -0.19 -30.41
C GLY A 460 18.54 -1.30 -30.51
N ASN A 461 17.71 -1.53 -29.49
CA ASN A 461 16.54 -2.41 -29.57
C ASN A 461 15.25 -1.62 -29.83
N ASP A 462 14.33 -2.21 -30.61
CA ASP A 462 13.03 -1.60 -30.89
C ASP A 462 12.26 -1.31 -29.60
N ASP A 463 11.84 -0.07 -29.39
CA ASP A 463 10.96 0.28 -28.28
C ASP A 463 9.57 -0.31 -28.56
N PRO A 464 9.03 -1.20 -27.69
CA PRO A 464 7.65 -1.69 -27.82
C PRO A 464 6.63 -0.56 -27.93
N TRP A 465 6.92 0.63 -27.37
CA TRP A 465 6.11 1.84 -27.50
C TRP A 465 6.13 2.43 -28.91
N ALA A 466 7.30 2.47 -29.55
CA ALA A 466 7.42 2.89 -30.93
C ALA A 466 6.72 1.89 -31.87
N LEU A 467 6.90 0.58 -31.64
CA LEU A 467 6.25 -0.47 -32.42
C LEU A 467 4.72 -0.44 -32.29
N ALA A 468 4.18 -0.28 -31.08
CA ALA A 468 2.74 -0.17 -30.86
C ALA A 468 2.14 1.07 -31.55
N HIS A 469 2.84 2.21 -31.50
CA HIS A 469 2.43 3.43 -32.18
C HIS A 469 2.49 3.31 -33.71
N ILE A 470 3.57 2.73 -34.27
CA ILE A 470 3.70 2.42 -35.69
C ILE A 470 2.56 1.50 -36.14
N ASN A 471 2.24 0.48 -35.35
CA ASN A 471 1.15 -0.44 -35.66
C ASN A 471 -0.24 0.22 -35.57
N LYS A 472 -0.45 1.13 -34.61
CA LYS A 472 -1.68 1.95 -34.52
C LYS A 472 -1.81 2.88 -35.73
N GLN A 473 -0.73 3.54 -36.15
CA GLN A 473 -0.72 4.39 -37.35
C GLN A 473 -0.93 3.59 -38.64
N LYS A 474 -0.31 2.40 -38.77
CA LYS A 474 -0.55 1.50 -39.90
C LYS A 474 -2.02 1.06 -39.98
N LYS A 475 -2.63 0.67 -38.86
CA LYS A 475 -4.07 0.33 -38.82
C LYS A 475 -4.98 1.51 -39.18
N LEU A 476 -4.66 2.74 -38.74
CA LEU A 476 -5.40 3.94 -39.11
C LEU A 476 -5.26 4.31 -40.59
N ARG A 477 -4.09 4.06 -41.20
CA ARG A 477 -3.85 4.21 -42.64
C ARG A 477 -4.52 3.13 -43.49
N MET A 478 -4.81 1.96 -42.91
CA MET A 478 -5.49 0.85 -43.58
C MET A 478 -7.02 0.87 -43.44
N LYS A 479 -7.61 1.81 -42.69
CA LYS A 479 -9.06 2.03 -42.75
C LYS A 479 -9.40 2.57 -44.14
N PRO A 480 -10.32 1.94 -44.89
CA PRO A 480 -10.76 2.49 -46.17
C PRO A 480 -11.31 3.88 -45.92
N LYS A 481 -10.88 4.86 -46.72
CA LYS A 481 -11.62 6.10 -46.84
C LYS A 481 -12.95 5.73 -47.48
N ASN A 482 -13.99 5.52 -46.66
CA ASN A 482 -15.35 5.56 -47.16
C ASN A 482 -15.56 7.00 -47.67
N ARG A 483 -15.43 7.14 -48.98
CA ARG A 483 -15.90 8.29 -49.75
C ARG A 483 -17.35 8.03 -50.12
#